data_AF-A0A6M5Z2X3-F1
#
_entry.id   AF-A0A6M5Z2X3-F1
#
_cell.length_a   1.000
_cell.length_b   1.000
_cell.length_c   1.000
_cell.angle_alpha   90.00
_cell.angle_beta   90.00
_cell.angle_gamma   90.00
#
_symmetry.space_group_name_H-M   'P 1'
#
loop_
_entity.id
_entity.type
_entity.pdbx_description
1 polymer ?
#
loop_
_entity_poly.entity_id
_entity_poly.type
_entity_poly.pdbx_seq_one_letter_code
_entity_poly.pdbx_strand_id
1 'polypeptide(L)'
;MPVLPVAHFTWQVLRTLKRSKKPPTGRSLRIVPSRRTKDGSFLTELVDQGLLTRVSGTAAEPFDATYTLTERGEYAAEYGECDIPVRPKSSEAFPAAATKAVKKTKKKVAGKK
;
A
#
# COMPACT_ATOMS: atom_id res chain seq x y z
N MET A 1 -18.36 11.26 -17.77
CA MET A 1 -16.90 11.04 -17.73
C MET A 1 -16.63 9.63 -18.22
N PRO A 2 -15.57 9.37 -19.00
CA PRO A 2 -15.26 8.01 -19.41
C PRO A 2 -14.86 7.18 -18.18
N VAL A 3 -15.61 6.10 -17.93
CA VAL A 3 -15.32 5.10 -16.88
C VAL A 3 -14.56 3.94 -17.50
N LEU A 4 -13.53 3.44 -16.81
CA LEU A 4 -12.83 2.23 -17.21
C LEU A 4 -13.28 1.05 -16.36
N PRO A 5 -13.52 -0.13 -16.98
CA PRO A 5 -13.78 -1.34 -16.23
C PRO A 5 -12.53 -1.72 -15.44
N VAL A 6 -12.71 -2.01 -14.15
CA VAL A 6 -11.64 -2.49 -13.29
C VAL A 6 -11.39 -3.96 -13.60
N ALA A 7 -10.14 -4.33 -13.86
CA ALA A 7 -9.78 -5.73 -14.06
C ALA A 7 -10.21 -6.57 -12.83
N HIS A 8 -10.74 -7.77 -13.07
CA HIS A 8 -11.31 -8.61 -11.99
C HIS A 8 -10.35 -8.81 -10.81
N PHE A 9 -9.05 -9.03 -11.09
CA PHE A 9 -8.02 -9.15 -10.06
C PHE A 9 -7.91 -7.89 -9.20
N THR A 10 -7.85 -6.71 -9.82
CA THR A 10 -7.81 -5.43 -9.10
C THR A 10 -9.04 -5.26 -8.22
N TRP A 11 -10.21 -5.57 -8.76
CA TRP A 11 -11.45 -5.51 -8.00
C TRP A 11 -11.44 -6.43 -6.77
N GLN A 12 -10.92 -7.66 -6.90
CA GLN A 12 -10.74 -8.56 -5.74
C GLN A 12 -9.82 -7.94 -4.68
N VAL A 13 -8.69 -7.35 -5.08
CA VAL A 13 -7.75 -6.67 -4.16
C VAL A 13 -8.44 -5.52 -3.43
N LEU A 14 -9.15 -4.65 -4.15
CA LEU A 14 -9.89 -3.54 -3.55
C LEU A 14 -10.96 -4.03 -2.56
N ARG A 15 -11.65 -5.13 -2.90
CA ARG A 15 -12.66 -5.73 -2.03
C ARG A 15 -12.06 -6.36 -0.78
N THR A 16 -10.88 -6.96 -0.87
CA THR A 16 -10.17 -7.45 0.32
C THR A 16 -9.78 -6.33 1.27
N LEU A 17 -9.34 -5.19 0.75
CA LEU A 17 -9.08 -4.00 1.54
C LEU A 17 -10.34 -3.45 2.21
N LYS A 18 -11.44 -3.33 1.46
CA LYS A 18 -12.71 -2.84 1.98
C LYS A 18 -13.25 -3.71 3.11
N ARG A 19 -13.04 -5.03 3.03
CA ARG A 19 -13.44 -5.98 4.08
C ARG A 19 -12.50 -5.96 5.30
N SER A 20 -11.27 -5.51 5.12
CA SER A 20 -10.29 -5.48 6.20
C SER A 20 -10.52 -4.27 7.11
N LYS A 21 -10.62 -4.51 8.43
CA LYS A 21 -10.77 -3.45 9.43
C LYS A 21 -9.47 -2.69 9.73
N LYS A 22 -8.33 -3.26 9.31
CA LYS A 22 -6.98 -2.74 9.53
C LYS A 22 -6.26 -2.67 8.19
N PRO A 23 -5.36 -1.70 7.97
CA PRO A 23 -4.54 -1.63 6.77
C PRO A 23 -3.75 -2.94 6.59
N PRO A 24 -4.06 -3.78 5.59
CA PRO A 24 -3.35 -5.01 5.35
C PRO A 24 -1.98 -4.70 4.74
N THR A 25 -1.04 -5.63 4.93
CA THR A 25 0.25 -5.59 4.28
C THR A 25 0.12 -5.95 2.80
N GLY A 26 1.04 -5.46 1.97
CA GLY A 26 1.09 -5.80 0.54
C GLY A 26 1.16 -7.31 0.28
N ARG A 27 1.78 -8.08 1.19
CA ARG A 27 1.76 -9.56 1.16
C ARG A 27 0.34 -10.13 1.21
N SER A 28 -0.50 -9.64 2.12
CA SER A 28 -1.89 -10.10 2.26
C SER A 28 -2.76 -9.69 1.07
N LEU A 29 -2.38 -8.62 0.36
CA LEU A 29 -3.05 -8.18 -0.87
C LEU A 29 -2.71 -9.03 -2.10
N ARG A 30 -1.72 -9.91 -2.00
CA ARG A 30 -1.37 -10.84 -3.07
C ARG A 30 -2.32 -12.05 -3.05
N ILE A 31 -3.55 -11.83 -3.51
CA ILE A 31 -4.60 -12.87 -3.56
C ILE A 31 -4.19 -14.04 -4.46
N VAL A 32 -3.58 -13.74 -5.60
CA VAL A 32 -3.11 -14.74 -6.56
C VAL A 32 -1.60 -14.63 -6.73
N PRO A 33 -0.82 -15.67 -6.40
CA PRO A 33 0.60 -15.72 -6.70
C PRO A 33 0.80 -15.98 -8.20
N SER A 34 1.07 -14.92 -8.96
CA SER A 34 1.36 -14.99 -10.40
C SER A 34 2.70 -14.30 -10.72
N ARG A 35 3.19 -14.43 -11.96
CA ARG A 35 4.36 -13.67 -12.43
C ARG A 35 4.17 -12.16 -12.27
N ARG A 36 2.98 -11.65 -12.58
CA ARG A 36 2.67 -10.21 -12.50
C ARG A 36 2.63 -9.69 -11.07
N THR A 37 2.29 -10.53 -10.10
CA THR A 37 2.21 -10.13 -8.69
C THR A 37 3.48 -10.45 -7.91
N LYS A 38 4.50 -11.02 -8.56
CA LYS A 38 5.75 -11.44 -7.91
C LYS A 38 6.56 -10.24 -7.42
N ASP A 39 6.62 -9.18 -8.22
CA ASP A 39 7.50 -8.04 -7.96
C ASP A 39 6.82 -6.93 -7.15
N GLY A 40 5.51 -7.05 -6.90
CA GLY A 40 4.73 -6.03 -6.18
C GLY A 40 4.46 -4.75 -6.99
N SER A 41 4.84 -4.73 -8.26
CA SER A 41 4.58 -3.62 -9.19
C SER A 41 3.10 -3.26 -9.26
N PHE A 42 2.20 -4.25 -9.19
CA PHE A 42 0.76 -4.02 -9.17
C PHE A 42 0.30 -3.09 -8.03
N LEU A 43 0.93 -3.15 -6.84
CA LEU A 43 0.59 -2.24 -5.73
C LEU A 43 1.03 -0.81 -6.05
N THR A 44 2.15 -0.67 -6.73
CA THR A 44 2.66 0.65 -7.17
C THR A 44 1.75 1.24 -8.26
N GLU A 45 1.30 0.42 -9.21
CA GLU A 45 0.33 0.83 -10.23
C GLU A 45 -1.00 1.28 -9.62
N LEU A 46 -1.52 0.56 -8.63
CA LEU A 46 -2.76 0.93 -7.95
C LEU A 46 -2.64 2.24 -7.15
N VAL A 47 -1.45 2.52 -6.60
CA VAL A 47 -1.16 3.81 -5.95
C VAL A 47 -1.05 4.92 -6.99
N ASP A 48 -0.37 4.69 -8.12
CA ASP A 48 -0.23 5.67 -9.20
C ASP A 48 -1.59 5.97 -9.88
N GLN A 49 -2.49 5.00 -9.92
CA GLN A 49 -3.87 5.18 -10.36
C GLN A 49 -4.75 5.92 -9.34
N GLY A 50 -4.26 6.14 -8.12
CA GLY A 50 -4.99 6.78 -7.03
C GLY A 50 -6.14 5.92 -6.48
N LEU A 51 -6.06 4.60 -6.62
CA LEU A 51 -7.01 3.64 -6.03
C LEU A 51 -6.57 3.23 -4.61
N LEU A 52 -5.27 3.27 -4.35
CA LEU A 52 -4.67 2.95 -3.06
C LEU A 52 -3.80 4.09 -2.54
N THR A 53 -3.74 4.21 -1.22
CA THR A 53 -2.78 5.06 -0.52
C THR A 53 -1.89 4.18 0.34
N ARG A 54 -0.58 4.47 0.32
CA ARG A 54 0.38 3.84 1.23
C ARG A 54 0.35 4.55 2.57
N VAL A 55 0.16 3.79 3.65
CA VAL A 55 0.13 4.31 5.03
C VAL A 55 1.48 4.15 5.71
N SER A 56 2.18 3.05 5.44
CA SER A 56 3.51 2.78 6.00
C SER A 56 4.38 1.99 5.05
N GLY A 57 5.70 2.02 5.29
CA GLY A 57 6.70 1.32 4.48
C GLY A 57 7.23 2.15 3.32
N THR A 58 8.03 1.52 2.45
CA THR A 58 8.67 2.17 1.30
C THR A 58 8.18 1.57 -0.02
N ALA A 59 8.39 2.30 -1.12
CA ALA A 59 8.13 1.78 -2.46
C ALA A 59 9.02 0.57 -2.83
N ALA A 60 10.21 0.50 -2.22
CA ALA A 60 11.18 -0.56 -2.47
C ALA A 60 10.75 -1.90 -1.85
N GLU A 61 9.94 -1.86 -0.79
CA GLU A 61 9.41 -3.03 -0.09
C GLU A 61 7.88 -3.05 -0.13
N PRO A 62 7.28 -3.23 -1.33
CA PRO A 62 5.84 -3.08 -1.52
C PRO A 62 5.03 -4.10 -0.71
N PHE A 63 5.63 -5.23 -0.37
CA PHE A 63 5.01 -6.33 0.36
C PHE A 63 4.94 -6.13 1.88
N ASP A 64 5.91 -5.42 2.44
CA ASP A 64 5.96 -5.08 3.86
C ASP A 64 5.23 -3.75 4.17
N ALA A 65 5.01 -2.93 3.13
CA ALA A 65 4.17 -1.74 3.21
C ALA A 65 2.70 -2.05 3.51
N THR A 66 2.00 -1.11 4.14
CA THR A 66 0.55 -1.18 4.38
C THR A 66 -0.20 -0.19 3.53
N TYR A 67 -1.41 -0.59 3.11
CA TYR A 67 -2.22 0.17 2.16
C TYR A 67 -3.64 0.38 2.69
N THR A 68 -4.23 1.49 2.31
CA THR A 68 -5.64 1.82 2.52
C THR A 68 -6.30 2.23 1.21
N LEU A 69 -7.63 2.13 1.15
CA LEU A 69 -8.40 2.61 0.01
C LEU A 69 -8.48 4.14 0.00
N THR A 70 -8.49 4.72 -1.18
CA THR A 70 -8.96 6.10 -1.41
C THR A 70 -10.46 6.10 -1.67
N GLU A 71 -11.11 7.26 -1.66
CA GLU A 71 -12.53 7.38 -2.05
C GLU A 71 -12.80 6.76 -3.43
N ARG A 72 -11.89 6.94 -4.39
CA ARG A 72 -11.95 6.30 -5.71
C ARG A 72 -11.78 4.79 -5.64
N GLY A 73 -10.86 4.31 -4.80
CA GLY A 73 -10.69 2.87 -4.56
C GLY A 73 -11.92 2.22 -3.94
N GLU A 74 -12.61 2.91 -3.02
CA GLU A 74 -13.85 2.44 -2.40
C GLU A 74 -15.00 2.36 -3.41
N TYR A 75 -15.14 3.38 -4.26
CA TYR A 75 -16.12 3.37 -5.35
C TYR A 75 -15.83 2.21 -6.32
N ALA A 76 -14.57 2.06 -6.74
CA ALA A 76 -14.13 0.97 -7.60
C ALA A 76 -14.36 -0.41 -6.96
N ALA A 77 -14.26 -0.53 -5.63
CA ALA A 77 -14.55 -1.77 -4.91
C ALA A 77 -16.05 -2.13 -4.91
N GLU A 78 -16.94 -1.14 -4.96
CA GLU A 78 -18.40 -1.36 -5.03
C GLU A 78 -18.88 -1.65 -6.43
N TYR A 79 -18.53 -0.77 -7.37
CA TYR A 79 -19.14 -0.76 -8.70
C TYR A 79 -18.31 -1.50 -9.75
N GLY A 80 -17.04 -1.84 -9.44
CA GLY A 80 -16.15 -2.49 -10.42
C GLY A 80 -15.72 -1.56 -11.56
N GLU A 81 -15.97 -0.27 -11.41
CA GLU A 81 -15.71 0.78 -12.40
C GLU A 81 -15.00 1.95 -11.70
N CYS A 82 -14.10 2.63 -12.42
CA CYS A 82 -13.46 3.83 -11.91
C CYS A 82 -13.32 4.90 -13.00
N ASP A 83 -13.57 6.16 -12.63
CA ASP A 83 -13.32 7.32 -13.49
C ASP A 83 -11.84 7.41 -13.87
N ILE A 84 -11.57 7.75 -15.14
CA ILE A 84 -10.21 8.01 -15.61
C ILE A 84 -9.68 9.28 -14.94
N PRO A 85 -8.56 9.24 -14.21
CA PRO A 85 -7.94 10.46 -13.74
C PRO A 85 -7.32 11.17 -14.94
N VAL A 86 -7.80 12.37 -15.26
CA VAL A 86 -7.08 13.32 -16.13
C VAL A 86 -5.86 13.76 -15.33
N ARG A 87 -4.75 13.02 -15.40
CA ARG A 87 -3.54 13.28 -14.58
C ARG A 87 -3.13 14.76 -14.65
N PRO A 88 -3.19 15.55 -13.57
CA PRO A 88 -2.19 16.58 -13.37
C PRO A 88 -0.97 15.90 -12.73
N LYS A 89 0.19 15.99 -13.38
CA LYS A 89 1.47 15.70 -12.73
C LYS A 89 1.62 16.65 -11.53
N SER A 90 1.45 16.15 -10.31
CA SER A 90 1.87 16.87 -9.08
C SER A 90 2.08 15.82 -7.98
N SER A 91 3.32 15.41 -7.72
CA SER A 91 4.29 16.06 -6.81
C SER A 91 4.01 15.76 -5.32
N GLU A 92 4.78 14.82 -4.79
CA GLU A 92 5.40 14.79 -3.46
C GLU A 92 4.65 15.37 -2.25
N ALA A 93 4.38 14.50 -1.26
CA ALA A 93 4.44 14.87 0.17
C ALA A 93 4.72 13.60 1.00
N PHE A 94 5.99 13.21 1.07
CA PHE A 94 6.48 12.48 2.25
C PHE A 94 6.68 13.50 3.38
N PRO A 95 5.98 13.42 4.53
CA PRO A 95 6.54 14.00 5.73
C PRO A 95 7.64 13.06 6.23
N ALA A 96 8.88 13.50 6.06
CA ALA A 96 10.01 13.04 6.84
C ALA A 96 9.79 13.29 8.34
N ALA A 97 10.45 12.47 9.17
CA ALA A 97 10.59 12.50 10.64
C ALA A 97 9.42 11.84 11.44
N ALA A 98 9.65 10.93 12.39
CA ALA A 98 10.79 10.84 13.30
C ALA A 98 11.09 9.40 13.74
N THR A 99 12.29 8.91 13.42
CA THR A 99 12.92 7.81 14.15
C THR A 99 13.43 8.36 15.49
N LYS A 100 12.69 8.16 16.58
CA LYS A 100 13.26 8.27 17.93
C LYS A 100 14.00 6.96 18.27
N ALA A 101 15.27 7.13 18.58
CA ALA A 101 16.24 6.10 18.90
C ALA A 101 15.78 5.12 19.99
N VAL A 102 15.86 3.83 19.71
CA VAL A 102 15.83 2.77 20.72
C VAL A 102 17.26 2.57 21.21
N LYS A 103 17.64 3.24 22.31
CA LYS A 103 18.81 2.82 23.12
C LYS A 103 18.37 1.68 24.04
N LYS A 104 18.70 0.45 23.66
CA LYS A 104 18.58 -0.72 24.54
C LYS A 104 19.58 -0.63 25.70
N THR A 105 19.08 -1.04 26.85
CA THR A 105 19.62 -0.98 28.20
C THR A 105 20.70 -2.03 28.48
N LYS A 106 21.73 -1.62 29.24
CA LYS A 106 22.58 -2.35 30.22
C LYS A 106 23.03 -3.81 29.95
N LYS A 107 24.35 -4.02 30.04
CA LYS A 107 24.93 -5.19 30.73
C LYS A 107 26.19 -4.81 31.53
N LYS A 108 26.09 -4.94 32.86
CA LYS A 108 27.20 -4.99 33.82
C LYS A 108 28.02 -6.27 33.56
N VAL A 109 29.35 -6.18 33.54
CA VAL A 109 30.22 -7.24 34.11
C VAL A 109 31.45 -6.56 34.75
N ALA A 110 31.74 -7.01 35.96
CA ALA A 110 32.80 -6.55 36.87
C ALA A 110 34.12 -7.32 36.64
N GLY A 111 35.23 -6.75 37.10
CA GLY A 111 36.55 -7.40 37.24
C GLY A 111 37.67 -6.37 37.06
N LYS A 112 38.25 -5.76 38.10
CA LYS A 112 39.11 -6.30 39.18
C LYS A 112 40.40 -6.93 38.65
N LYS A 113 41.46 -6.12 38.56
CA LYS A 113 42.75 -6.40 39.21
C LYS A 113 43.58 -5.12 39.30
#